data_AF-A0A6B2TP98-F1
#
_entry.id   AF-A0A6B2TP98-F1
#
_cell.length_a   1.000
_cell.length_b   1.000
_cell.length_c   1.000
_cell.angle_alpha   90.00
_cell.angle_beta   90.00
_cell.angle_gamma   90.00
#
_symmetry.space_group_name_H-M   'P 1'
#
loop_
_entity.id
_entity.type
_entity.pdbx_description
1 polymer ?
#
loop_
_entity_poly.entity_id
_entity_poly.type
_entity_poly.pdbx_seq_one_letter_code
_entity_poly.pdbx_strand_id
1 'polypeptide(L)' 'MSTPAARSGSPLIFPSTSRPLRAAVLLLHGGREHGTSAPPAVNLPGLRMWPFARALRKSFGARGVAVGRVRYR' A
#
# COMPACT_ATOMS: atom_id res chain seq x y z
N MET A 1 21.69 6.23 -10.79
CA MET A 1 20.49 6.77 -10.12
C MET A 1 19.87 5.60 -9.35
N SER A 2 20.22 5.46 -8.08
CA SER A 2 20.00 4.22 -7.31
C SER A 2 18.54 4.11 -6.88
N THR A 3 17.83 3.11 -7.38
CA THR A 3 16.49 2.73 -6.92
C THR A 3 16.59 2.31 -5.46
N PRO A 4 15.85 2.90 -4.51
CA PRO A 4 15.89 2.43 -3.13
C PRO A 4 15.35 1.00 -3.09
N ALA A 5 16.20 0.06 -2.66
CA ALA A 5 15.81 -1.32 -2.42
C ALA A 5 14.69 -1.32 -1.37
N ALA A 6 13.54 -1.90 -1.71
CA ALA A 6 12.48 -2.15 -0.75
C ALA A 6 13.08 -2.95 0.42
N ARG A 7 13.10 -2.37 1.63
CA ARG A 7 13.64 -3.08 2.80
C ARG A 7 12.86 -4.37 2.98
N SER A 8 13.53 -5.51 2.82
CA SER A 8 12.97 -6.83 3.05
C SER A 8 12.37 -6.86 4.45
N GLY A 9 11.05 -7.04 4.55
CA GLY A 9 10.31 -7.04 5.81
C GLY A 9 9.50 -5.77 6.13
N SER A 10 9.53 -4.72 5.31
CA SER A 10 8.65 -3.56 5.52
C SER A 10 7.17 -3.96 5.50
N PRO A 11 6.34 -3.55 6.48
CA PRO A 11 4.90 -3.72 6.39
C PRO A 11 4.28 -2.83 5.30
N LEU A 12 5.04 -1.87 4.75
CA LEU A 12 4.62 -0.99 3.67
C LEU A 12 4.94 -1.62 2.32
N ILE A 13 3.91 -1.91 1.54
CA ILE A 13 4.02 -2.47 0.20
C ILE A 13 3.71 -1.38 -0.82
N PHE A 14 4.74 -0.91 -1.52
CA PHE A 14 4.60 -0.02 -2.68
C PHE A 14 4.87 -0.81 -3.97
N PRO A 15 4.06 -0.66 -5.02
CA PRO A 15 4.42 -1.13 -6.35
C PRO A 15 5.61 -0.31 -6.88
N SER A 16 6.46 -0.94 -7.69
CA SER A 16 7.57 -0.24 -8.33
C SER A 16 7.08 0.85 -9.29
N THR A 17 7.84 1.94 -9.37
CA THR A 17 7.61 3.05 -10.30
C THR A 17 8.95 3.61 -10.74
N SER A 18 9.10 3.92 -12.03
CA SER A 18 10.32 4.52 -12.58
C SER A 18 10.33 6.04 -12.53
N ARG A 19 9.20 6.66 -12.15
CA ARG A 19 9.03 8.11 -12.20
C ARG A 19 9.42 8.76 -10.87
N PRO A 20 10.02 9.97 -10.89
CA PRO A 20 10.26 10.74 -9.67
C PRO A 20 8.96 10.95 -8.87
N LEU A 21 9.03 10.63 -7.58
CA LEU A 21 7.91 10.70 -6.65
C LEU A 21 7.73 12.12 -6.15
N ARG A 22 6.47 12.60 -6.16
CA ARG A 22 6.07 13.92 -5.65
C ARG A 22 5.27 13.82 -4.35
N ALA A 23 4.56 12.71 -4.16
CA ALA A 23 3.77 12.43 -2.96
C ALA A 23 3.59 10.93 -2.77
N ALA A 24 3.17 10.53 -1.58
CA ALA A 24 2.79 9.16 -1.26
C ALA A 24 1.42 9.11 -0.57
N VAL A 25 0.63 8.12 -0.94
CA VAL A 25 -0.62 7.75 -0.27
C VAL A 25 -0.43 6.37 0.32
N LEU A 26 -0.70 6.24 1.63
CA LEU A 26 -0.64 4.97 2.33
C LEU A 26 -2.05 4.52 2.70
N LEU A 27 -2.42 3.31 2.28
CA LEU A 27 -3.71 2.71 2.57
C LEU A 27 -3.59 1.74 3.73
N LEU A 28 -4.27 2.07 4.83
CA LEU A 28 -4.51 1.17 5.95
C LEU A 28 -5.92 0.62 5.81
N HIS A 29 -6.06 -0.70 5.78
CA HIS A 29 -7.39 -1.27 5.98
C HIS A 29 -7.79 -1.09 7.45
N GLY A 30 -9.04 -0.75 7.69
CA GLY A 30 -9.61 -0.78 9.03
C GLY A 30 -9.65 -2.20 9.60
N GLY A 31 -9.92 -2.30 10.89
CA GLY A 31 -10.00 -3.56 11.63
C GLY A 31 -10.79 -3.37 12.93
N ARG A 32 -10.58 -4.26 13.89
CA ARG A 32 -11.11 -4.09 15.25
C ARG A 32 -10.19 -3.12 16.00
N GLU A 33 -10.77 -2.14 16.68
CA GLU A 33 -10.05 -1.16 17.51
C GLU A 33 -9.06 -1.81 18.50
N HIS A 34 -9.46 -2.91 19.14
CA HIS A 34 -8.66 -3.64 20.12
C HIS A 34 -8.13 -4.98 19.57
N GLY A 35 -8.19 -5.19 18.26
CA GLY A 35 -7.75 -6.45 17.65
C GLY A 35 -6.24 -6.53 17.53
N THR A 36 -5.61 -7.42 18.30
CA THR A 36 -4.16 -7.68 18.26
C THR A 36 -3.80 -9.00 17.57
N SER A 37 -4.80 -9.80 17.18
CA SER A 37 -4.59 -11.06 16.48
C SER A 37 -4.10 -10.85 15.05
N ALA A 38 -3.26 -11.77 14.57
CA ALA A 38 -2.83 -11.79 13.19
C ALA A 38 -4.05 -11.81 12.24
N PRO A 39 -4.01 -11.06 11.11
CA PRO A 39 -5.08 -11.11 10.14
C PRO A 39 -5.27 -12.56 9.62
N PRO A 40 -6.52 -13.03 9.45
CA PRO A 40 -6.75 -14.33 8.83
C PRO A 40 -6.15 -14.35 7.42
N ALA A 41 -5.74 -15.54 6.96
CA ALA A 41 -5.13 -15.73 5.64
C ALA A 41 -5.97 -15.10 4.50
N VAL A 42 -7.29 -15.12 4.67
CA VAL A 42 -8.24 -14.42 3.82
C VAL A 42 -8.61 -13.06 4.43
N ASN A 43 -7.78 -12.05 4.19
CA ASN A 43 -8.02 -10.68 4.67
C ASN A 43 -9.00 -9.93 3.73
N LEU A 44 -10.29 -10.23 3.84
CA LEU A 44 -11.37 -9.58 3.09
C LEU A 44 -11.36 -8.03 3.23
N PRO A 45 -11.08 -7.44 4.40
CA PRO A 45 -10.87 -5.99 4.54
C PRO A 45 -9.72 -5.44 3.66
N GLY A 46 -8.66 -6.21 3.47
CA GLY A 46 -7.57 -5.86 2.55
C GLY A 46 -7.99 -5.96 1.08
N LEU A 47 -8.81 -6.94 0.72
CA LEU A 47 -9.32 -7.14 -0.64
C LEU A 47 -10.25 -5.99 -1.08
N ARG A 48 -11.14 -5.51 -0.22
CA ARG A 48 -12.04 -4.37 -0.54
C ARG A 48 -11.30 -3.05 -0.80
N MET A 49 -10.05 -2.90 -0.33
CA MET A 49 -9.23 -1.71 -0.60
C MET A 49 -8.53 -1.77 -1.96
N TRP A 50 -8.53 -2.92 -2.63
CA TRP A 50 -7.83 -3.07 -3.91
C TRP A 50 -8.43 -2.20 -5.04
N PRO A 51 -9.76 -2.12 -5.24
CA PRO A 51 -10.34 -1.23 -6.25
C PRO A 51 -10.02 0.24 -5.99
N PHE A 52 -10.06 0.67 -4.73
CA PHE A 52 -9.71 2.03 -4.33
C PHE A 52 -8.23 2.34 -4.61
N ALA A 53 -7.32 1.45 -4.22
CA ALA A 53 -5.90 1.56 -4.53
C ALA A 53 -5.65 1.64 -6.04
N ARG A 54 -6.37 0.83 -6.83
CA ARG A 54 -6.30 0.84 -8.30
C ARG A 54 -6.78 2.16 -8.88
N ALA A 55 -7.88 2.72 -8.36
CA ALA A 55 -8.40 4.02 -8.79
C ALA A 55 -7.40 5.15 -8.51
N LEU A 56 -6.82 5.19 -7.31
CA LEU A 56 -5.78 6.18 -6.96
C LEU A 56 -4.55 6.07 -7.87
N ARG A 57 -4.07 4.85 -8.11
CA ARG A 57 -2.93 4.63 -9.02
C ARG A 57 -3.24 5.10 -10.45
N LYS A 58 -4.43 4.78 -10.95
CA LYS A 58 -4.86 5.19 -12.29
C LYS A 58 -4.92 6.72 -12.41
N SER A 59 -5.48 7.39 -11.40
CA SER A 59 -5.66 8.85 -11.44
C SER A 59 -4.37 9.61 -11.17
N PHE A 60 -3.51 9.14 -10.25
CA PHE A 60 -2.41 9.94 -9.70
C PHE A 60 -1.01 9.38 -9.99
N GLY A 61 -0.87 8.14 -10.49
CA GLY A 61 0.43 7.56 -10.81
C GLY A 61 1.20 8.37 -11.85
N ALA A 62 0.51 8.85 -12.89
CA ALA A 62 1.07 9.76 -13.90
C ALA A 62 1.37 11.18 -13.38
N ARG A 63 1.12 11.46 -12.10
CA ARG A 63 1.49 12.72 -11.42
C ARG A 63 2.63 12.51 -10.40
N GLY A 64 3.22 11.32 -10.37
CA GLY A 64 4.29 10.97 -9.44
C GLY A 64 3.80 10.64 -8.03
N VAL A 65 2.53 10.23 -7.88
CA VAL A 65 2.00 9.81 -6.57
C VAL A 65 2.19 8.30 -6.39
N ALA A 66 2.98 7.91 -5.41
CA ALA A 66 3.12 6.51 -4.99
C ALA A 66 1.91 6.10 -4.14
N VAL A 67 1.33 4.92 -4.42
CA VAL A 67 0.23 4.38 -3.61
C VAL A 67 0.67 3.06 -3.01
N GLY A 68 0.84 3.05 -1.69
CA GLY A 68 1.26 1.89 -0.92
C GLY A 68 0.13 1.33 -0.06
N ARG A 69 0.26 0.08 0.35
CA ARG A 69 -0.66 -0.58 1.29
C ARG A 69 0.11 -1.10 2.50
N VAL A 70 -0.52 -1.08 3.66
CA VAL A 70 0.03 -1.72 4.86
C VAL A 70 -0.40 -3.17 4.93
N ARG A 71 0.57 -4.06 5.18
CA ARG A 71 0.35 -5.44 5.57
C ARG A 71 0.59 -5.57 7.07
N TYR A 72 -0.48 -5.83 7.81
CA TYR A 72 -0.41 -6.18 9.23
C TYR A 72 0.20 -7.57 9.39
N ARG A 73 0.92 -7.78 10.49
CA ARG A 73 1.56 -9.04 10.85
C ARG A 73 0.85 -9.63 12.05
#